data_AF-A0A3L7YVP3-F1
#
_entry.id   AF-A0A3L7YVP3-F1
#
_cell.length_a   1.000
_cell.length_b   1.000
_cell.length_c   1.000
_cell.angle_alpha   90.00
_cell.angle_beta   90.00
_cell.angle_gamma   90.00
#
_symmetry.space_group_name_H-M   'P 1'
#
loop_
_entity.id
_entity.type
_entity.pdbx_description
1 polymer ?
#
loop_
_entity_poly.entity_id
_entity_poly.type
_entity_poly.pdbx_seq_one_letter_code
_entity_poly.pdbx_strand_id
1 'polypeptide(L)'
;VLVVDEMGKNISGTGMDTNIIGRMLIRGVPEFVHPNIRSIVVRDLTDESHGNGAGIGLADIMTQHAARKLDLRATYINGLTSGIGGVQRVQLPIVMPTDVDAICAGVLTCGRGDPENVRVVRIANTLEIGTIEVSETLLDAVRANPRLEILSAPYPLVFDASGNLPVKSPAHAAAH
;
A
#
# COMPACT_ATOMS: atom_id res chain seq x y z
N VAL A 1 -9.51 -0.89 -0.94
CA VAL A 1 -8.30 -0.88 -0.11
C VAL A 1 -7.14 -1.30 -0.99
N LEU A 2 -6.01 -0.59 -0.94
CA LEU A 2 -4.75 -1.05 -1.51
C LEU A 2 -3.86 -1.50 -0.34
N VAL A 3 -3.37 -2.72 -0.40
CA VAL A 3 -2.34 -3.25 0.50
C VAL A 3 -1.02 -3.23 -0.25
N VAL A 4 -0.02 -2.58 0.33
CA VAL A 4 1.34 -2.49 -0.22
C VAL A 4 2.25 -3.25 0.73
N ASP A 5 2.88 -4.31 0.24
CA ASP A 5 3.74 -5.16 1.09
C ASP A 5 4.96 -4.38 1.59
N GLU A 6 5.59 -3.59 0.72
CA GLU A 6 6.71 -2.73 1.12
C GLU A 6 6.75 -1.40 0.35
N MET A 7 7.30 -0.38 1.00
CA MET A 7 7.61 0.90 0.37
C MET A 7 9.04 1.34 0.70
N GLY A 8 9.61 2.21 -0.13
CA GLY A 8 10.96 2.71 0.13
C GLY A 8 11.49 3.58 -0.99
N LYS A 9 12.52 4.38 -0.68
CA LYS A 9 13.10 5.31 -1.66
C LYS A 9 13.73 4.63 -2.87
N ASN A 10 14.15 3.38 -2.71
CA ASN A 10 14.62 2.52 -3.78
C ASN A 10 13.50 2.09 -4.74
N ILE A 11 12.24 2.07 -4.29
CA ILE A 11 11.06 1.76 -5.11
C ILE A 11 10.60 3.01 -5.87
N SER A 12 10.47 4.14 -5.18
CA SER A 12 10.12 5.43 -5.76
C SER A 12 10.69 6.56 -4.91
N GLY A 13 11.00 7.71 -5.50
CA GLY A 13 11.58 8.85 -4.76
C GLY A 13 10.72 9.32 -3.57
N THR A 14 9.41 9.07 -3.63
CA THR A 14 8.43 9.32 -2.55
C THR A 14 8.05 8.05 -1.80
N GLY A 15 8.85 6.99 -1.84
CA GLY A 15 8.56 5.70 -1.21
C GLY A 15 7.56 4.83 -1.98
N MET A 16 6.49 5.44 -2.49
CA MET A 16 5.50 4.87 -3.41
C MET A 16 5.29 5.83 -4.58
N ASP A 17 5.09 5.29 -5.79
CA ASP A 17 4.80 6.10 -6.99
C ASP A 17 3.37 6.67 -6.92
N THR A 18 3.28 8.00 -6.90
CA THR A 18 2.01 8.74 -6.77
C THR A 18 1.06 8.54 -7.94
N ASN A 19 1.56 8.17 -9.13
CA ASN A 19 0.72 7.87 -10.31
C ASN A 19 0.10 6.47 -10.20
N ILE A 20 0.82 5.53 -9.59
CA ILE A 20 0.34 4.16 -9.37
C ILE A 20 -0.73 4.13 -8.28
N ILE A 21 -0.54 4.87 -7.19
CA ILE A 21 -1.53 4.94 -6.09
C ILE A 21 -2.61 6.00 -6.31
N GLY A 22 -2.44 6.89 -7.30
CA GLY A 22 -3.39 7.95 -7.63
C GLY A 22 -3.52 9.03 -6.55
N ARG A 23 -2.44 9.28 -5.79
CA ARG A 23 -2.45 10.17 -4.61
C ARG A 23 -1.16 10.99 -4.54
N MET A 24 -1.28 12.31 -4.64
CA MET A 24 -0.18 13.26 -4.60
C MET A 24 -0.02 13.93 -3.22
N LEU A 25 -1.11 14.20 -2.50
CA LEU A 25 -1.15 14.93 -1.22
C LEU A 25 -0.43 16.30 -1.25
N ILE A 26 -0.63 17.07 -2.32
CA ILE A 26 -0.10 18.44 -2.42
C ILE A 26 -1.26 19.42 -2.20
N ARG A 27 -1.18 20.23 -1.14
CA ARG A 27 -2.23 21.24 -0.83
C ARG A 27 -2.44 22.19 -2.01
N GLY A 28 -3.70 22.36 -2.40
CA GLY A 28 -4.11 23.24 -3.50
C GLY A 28 -3.98 22.60 -4.89
N VAL A 29 -3.48 21.38 -5.00
CA VAL A 29 -3.42 20.62 -6.25
C VAL A 29 -4.51 19.56 -6.23
N PRO A 30 -5.42 19.51 -7.22
CA PRO A 30 -6.40 18.45 -7.34
C PRO A 30 -5.73 17.08 -7.52
N GLU A 31 -6.28 16.05 -6.89
CA GLU A 31 -5.85 14.66 -7.06
C GLU A 31 -6.22 14.11 -8.44
N PHE A 32 -5.58 13.00 -8.83
CA PHE A 32 -5.96 12.27 -10.03
C PHE A 32 -7.39 11.73 -9.93
N VAL A 33 -8.11 11.70 -11.06
CA VAL A 33 -9.45 11.09 -11.11
C VAL A 33 -9.35 9.57 -10.88
N HIS A 34 -8.33 8.95 -11.47
CA HIS A 34 -8.03 7.53 -11.34
C HIS A 34 -6.51 7.27 -11.25
N PRO A 35 -6.08 6.21 -10.53
CA PRO A 35 -6.92 5.33 -9.71
C PRO A 35 -7.43 6.05 -8.46
N ASN A 36 -8.66 5.74 -8.01
CA ASN A 36 -9.24 6.33 -6.81
C ASN A 36 -9.22 5.31 -5.66
N ILE A 37 -8.15 5.36 -4.87
CA ILE A 37 -7.90 4.43 -3.78
C ILE A 37 -8.29 5.09 -2.46
N ARG A 38 -9.34 4.56 -1.84
CA ARG A 38 -9.93 5.13 -0.60
C ARG A 38 -9.11 4.90 0.65
N SER A 39 -8.39 3.78 0.72
CA SER A 39 -7.56 3.43 1.88
C SER A 39 -6.34 2.67 1.40
N ILE A 40 -5.16 3.11 1.83
CA ILE A 40 -3.85 2.53 1.54
C ILE A 40 -3.26 2.01 2.85
N VAL A 41 -2.91 0.72 2.88
CA VAL A 41 -2.25 0.03 3.98
C VAL A 41 -0.83 -0.30 3.55
N VAL A 42 0.16 0.11 4.33
CA VAL A 42 1.58 -0.24 4.12
C VAL A 42 2.02 -1.25 5.18
N ARG A 43 2.56 -2.38 4.74
CA ARG A 43 2.96 -3.46 5.64
C ARG A 43 4.40 -3.35 6.11
N ASP A 44 5.31 -2.86 5.27
CA ASP A 44 6.73 -2.78 5.60
C ASP A 44 7.46 -1.62 4.90
N LEU A 45 8.67 -1.34 5.38
CA LEU A 45 9.69 -0.52 4.73
C LEU A 45 10.79 -1.44 4.21
N THR A 46 11.27 -1.15 3.00
CA THR A 46 12.46 -1.83 2.44
C THR A 46 13.69 -1.55 3.31
N ASP A 47 14.60 -2.51 3.42
CA ASP A 47 15.83 -2.34 4.19
C ASP A 47 16.77 -1.30 3.52
N GLU A 48 16.75 -1.20 2.19
CA GLU A 48 17.49 -0.22 1.40
C GLU A 48 17.02 1.22 1.64
N SER A 49 15.83 1.42 2.21
CA SER A 49 15.39 2.75 2.65
C SER A 49 16.19 3.27 3.84
N HIS A 50 16.91 2.39 4.55
CA HIS A 50 17.60 2.67 5.81
C HIS A 50 16.68 3.38 6.82
N GLY A 51 15.42 2.95 6.87
CA GLY A 51 14.39 3.51 7.74
C GLY A 51 13.81 4.86 7.29
N ASN A 52 14.25 5.40 6.16
CA ASN A 52 13.71 6.65 5.64
C ASN A 52 12.34 6.43 4.98
N GLY A 53 11.27 6.63 5.75
CA GLY A 53 9.88 6.52 5.30
C GLY A 53 9.38 7.76 4.56
N ALA A 54 10.17 8.33 3.64
CA ALA A 54 9.68 9.42 2.80
C ALA A 54 8.41 8.98 2.05
N GLY A 55 7.36 9.78 2.15
CA GLY A 55 6.07 9.45 1.58
C GLY A 55 5.22 8.48 2.40
N ILE A 56 5.63 8.11 3.63
CA ILE A 56 4.80 7.25 4.49
C ILE A 56 3.42 7.85 4.74
N GLY A 57 3.29 9.18 4.75
CA GLY A 57 2.01 9.88 4.88
C GLY A 57 1.10 9.77 3.65
N LEU A 58 1.57 9.16 2.55
CA LEU A 58 0.69 8.74 1.46
C LEU A 58 -0.19 7.55 1.85
N ALA A 59 0.22 6.77 2.85
CA ALA A 59 -0.58 5.68 3.41
C ALA A 59 -1.56 6.21 4.48
N ASP A 60 -2.68 5.50 4.64
CA ASP A 60 -3.67 5.80 5.68
C ASP A 60 -3.39 4.99 6.95
N ILE A 61 -2.89 3.76 6.77
CA ILE A 61 -2.58 2.81 7.83
C ILE A 61 -1.22 2.18 7.55
N MET A 62 -0.48 1.89 8.61
CA MET A 62 0.74 1.09 8.55
C MET A 62 0.77 0.05 9.67
N THR A 63 1.57 -0.99 9.50
CA THR A 63 1.77 -1.97 10.58
C THR A 63 2.77 -1.45 11.63
N GLN A 64 2.72 -2.04 12.81
CA GLN A 64 3.70 -1.79 13.87
C GLN A 64 5.10 -2.24 13.46
N HIS A 65 5.20 -3.25 12.58
CA HIS A 65 6.47 -3.69 12.02
C HIS A 65 7.13 -2.58 11.19
N ALA A 66 6.42 -2.02 10.21
CA ALA A 66 6.88 -0.87 9.44
C ALA A 66 7.22 0.33 10.34
N ALA A 67 6.38 0.59 11.35
CA ALA A 67 6.57 1.74 12.23
C ALA A 67 7.87 1.65 13.05
N ARG A 68 8.27 0.43 13.44
CA ARG A 68 9.53 0.20 14.18
C ARG A 68 10.78 0.42 13.31
N LYS A 69 10.67 0.29 11.98
CA LYS A 69 11.78 0.53 11.05
C LYS A 69 11.99 2.02 10.73
N LEU A 70 11.03 2.89 11.05
CA LEU A 70 11.11 4.32 10.73
C LEU A 70 12.24 5.04 11.50
N ASP A 71 13.17 5.63 10.76
CA ASP A 71 14.00 6.74 11.24
C ASP A 71 13.23 8.05 11.02
N LEU A 72 12.60 8.54 12.08
CA LEU A 72 11.83 9.78 12.05
C LEU A 72 12.69 10.99 11.69
N ARG A 73 13.97 11.02 12.09
CA ARG A 73 14.86 12.14 11.77
C ARG A 73 15.13 12.17 10.27
N ALA A 74 15.51 11.05 9.69
CA ALA A 74 15.77 10.95 8.25
C ALA A 74 14.49 11.21 7.42
N THR A 75 13.35 10.73 7.90
CA THR A 75 12.03 10.93 7.29
C THR A 75 11.63 12.40 7.31
N TYR A 76 11.71 13.07 8.46
CA TYR A 76 11.30 14.47 8.58
C TYR A 76 12.25 15.45 7.90
N ILE A 77 13.57 15.21 7.93
CA ILE A 77 14.52 16.01 7.13
C ILE A 77 14.13 15.95 5.66
N ASN A 78 13.78 14.77 5.14
CA ASN A 78 13.33 14.65 3.77
C ASN A 78 12.07 15.47 3.52
N GLY A 79 11.02 15.29 4.35
CA GLY A 79 9.78 16.05 4.24
C GLY A 79 9.98 17.58 4.28
N LEU A 80 10.87 18.09 5.13
CA LEU A 80 11.18 19.52 5.22
C LEU A 80 11.88 20.07 3.97
N THR A 81 12.66 19.24 3.28
CA THR A 81 13.40 19.63 2.07
C THR A 81 12.65 19.37 0.76
N SER A 82 11.54 18.64 0.79
CA SER A 82 10.75 18.23 -0.38
C SER A 82 9.65 19.21 -0.82
N GLY A 83 9.68 20.45 -0.32
CA GLY A 83 8.72 21.50 -0.70
C GLY A 83 7.31 21.28 -0.16
N ILE A 84 6.32 21.86 -0.84
CA ILE A 84 4.94 22.04 -0.31
C ILE A 84 4.21 20.72 0.00
N GLY A 85 4.51 19.64 -0.73
CA GLY A 85 3.93 18.31 -0.49
C GLY A 85 4.71 17.47 0.53
N GLY A 86 5.91 17.90 0.93
CA GLY A 86 6.79 17.11 1.78
C GLY A 86 6.24 16.91 3.19
N VAL A 87 5.61 17.94 3.77
CA VAL A 87 5.09 17.90 5.15
C VAL A 87 3.93 16.89 5.29
N GLN A 88 3.00 16.84 4.35
CA GLN A 88 1.87 15.90 4.37
C GLN A 88 2.38 14.46 4.17
N ARG A 89 3.33 14.30 3.25
CA ARG A 89 3.92 12.99 2.90
C ARG A 89 4.78 12.36 4.00
N VAL A 90 5.04 13.05 5.10
CA VAL A 90 5.76 12.51 6.27
C VAL A 90 4.89 12.46 7.53
N GLN A 91 3.58 12.70 7.42
CA GLN A 91 2.66 12.45 8.52
C GLN A 91 2.59 10.95 8.82
N LEU A 92 2.54 10.59 10.09
CA LEU A 92 2.47 9.18 10.48
C LEU A 92 1.04 8.64 10.28
N PRO A 93 0.88 7.52 9.55
CA PRO A 93 -0.40 6.82 9.43
C PRO A 93 -0.86 6.24 10.78
N ILE A 94 -2.09 5.72 10.81
CA ILE A 94 -2.54 4.90 11.94
C ILE A 94 -1.68 3.63 12.00
N VAL A 95 -1.12 3.33 13.17
CA VAL A 95 -0.26 2.15 13.38
C VAL A 95 -1.09 1.01 13.96
N MET A 96 -1.16 -0.11 13.26
CA MET A 96 -1.87 -1.32 13.69
C MET A 96 -0.91 -2.45 14.07
N PRO A 97 -1.22 -3.32 15.07
CA PRO A 97 -0.26 -4.29 15.59
C PRO A 97 0.21 -5.34 14.57
N THR A 98 -0.69 -5.80 13.69
CA THR A 98 -0.46 -6.90 12.74
C THR A 98 -0.97 -6.56 11.34
N ASP A 99 -0.66 -7.40 10.34
CA ASP A 99 -1.22 -7.22 8.99
C ASP A 99 -2.74 -7.39 8.97
N VAL A 100 -3.29 -8.37 9.70
CA VAL A 100 -4.74 -8.56 9.75
C VAL A 100 -5.45 -7.34 10.35
N ASP A 101 -4.91 -6.77 11.43
CA ASP A 101 -5.45 -5.54 12.04
C ASP A 101 -5.38 -4.36 11.07
N ALA A 102 -4.26 -4.21 10.37
CA ALA A 102 -4.04 -3.13 9.40
C ALA A 102 -4.99 -3.22 8.21
N ILE A 103 -5.18 -4.43 7.65
CA ILE A 103 -6.10 -4.67 6.54
C ILE A 103 -7.55 -4.47 6.99
N CYS A 104 -7.95 -5.00 8.15
CA CYS A 104 -9.28 -4.79 8.71
C CYS A 104 -9.57 -3.31 8.95
N ALA A 105 -8.60 -2.54 9.47
CA ALA A 105 -8.73 -1.09 9.62
C ALA A 105 -8.89 -0.39 8.25
N GLY A 106 -8.18 -0.85 7.22
CA GLY A 106 -8.29 -0.30 5.87
C GLY A 106 -9.67 -0.57 5.27
N VAL A 107 -10.20 -1.78 5.47
CA VAL A 107 -11.56 -2.16 5.09
C VAL A 107 -12.60 -1.31 5.81
N LEU A 108 -12.48 -1.17 7.14
CA LEU A 108 -13.40 -0.38 7.97
C LEU A 108 -13.46 1.10 7.55
N THR A 109 -12.31 1.67 7.18
CA THR A 109 -12.18 3.10 6.85
C THR A 109 -12.43 3.41 5.37
N CYS A 110 -12.50 2.41 4.48
CA CYS A 110 -12.65 2.66 3.04
C CYS A 110 -14.07 3.07 2.58
N GLY A 111 -14.98 3.40 3.50
CA GLY A 111 -16.22 4.11 3.19
C GLY A 111 -17.29 3.27 2.48
N ARG A 112 -17.38 1.97 2.77
CA ARG A 112 -18.52 1.12 2.35
C ARG A 112 -19.04 0.35 3.56
N GLY A 113 -20.30 0.56 3.92
CA GLY A 113 -21.00 -0.17 4.99
C GLY A 113 -21.29 -1.65 4.66
N ASP A 114 -20.62 -2.21 3.66
CA ASP A 114 -20.78 -3.59 3.22
C ASP A 114 -19.38 -4.23 3.03
N PRO A 115 -18.88 -4.93 4.06
CA PRO A 115 -17.61 -5.65 4.01
C PRO A 115 -17.53 -6.72 2.91
N GLU A 116 -18.65 -7.30 2.48
CA GLU A 116 -18.66 -8.40 1.48
C GLU A 116 -18.34 -7.90 0.07
N ASN A 117 -18.59 -6.61 -0.21
CA ASN A 117 -18.39 -5.97 -1.51
C ASN A 117 -17.15 -5.07 -1.57
N VAL A 118 -16.16 -5.33 -0.71
CA VAL A 118 -14.94 -4.54 -0.64
C VAL A 118 -13.94 -4.96 -1.72
N ARG A 119 -13.56 -3.98 -2.54
CA ARG A 119 -12.50 -4.12 -3.54
C ARG A 119 -11.15 -3.96 -2.87
N VAL A 120 -10.39 -5.03 -2.79
CA VAL A 120 -9.03 -5.07 -2.23
C VAL A 120 -8.07 -5.40 -3.34
N VAL A 121 -6.96 -4.68 -3.39
CA VAL A 121 -5.81 -4.99 -4.25
C VAL A 121 -4.60 -5.10 -3.34
N ARG A 122 -3.75 -6.10 -3.56
CA ARG A 122 -2.45 -6.23 -2.89
C ARG A 122 -1.34 -6.26 -3.93
N ILE A 123 -0.31 -5.46 -3.70
CA ILE A 123 0.89 -5.35 -4.55
C ILE A 123 2.13 -5.55 -3.70
N ALA A 124 3.21 -6.07 -4.28
CA ALA A 124 4.50 -6.10 -3.60
C ALA A 124 4.95 -4.67 -3.27
N ASN A 125 5.08 -3.84 -4.31
CA ASN A 125 5.41 -2.43 -4.21
C ASN A 125 4.98 -1.71 -5.51
N THR A 126 5.15 -0.39 -5.59
CA THR A 126 4.72 0.38 -6.79
C THR A 126 5.64 0.24 -8.00
N LEU A 127 6.79 -0.40 -7.86
CA LEU A 127 7.72 -0.70 -8.95
C LEU A 127 7.38 -2.04 -9.61
N GLU A 128 6.98 -3.02 -8.82
CA GLU A 128 6.64 -4.39 -9.23
C GLU A 128 5.11 -4.58 -9.33
N ILE A 129 4.52 -3.97 -10.36
CA ILE A 129 3.06 -4.04 -10.62
C ILE A 129 2.66 -5.01 -11.73
N GLY A 130 3.62 -5.78 -12.27
CA GLY A 130 3.36 -6.75 -13.33
C GLY A 130 2.48 -7.91 -12.89
N THR A 131 2.46 -8.20 -11.59
CA THR A 131 1.58 -9.18 -10.96
C THR A 131 0.97 -8.56 -9.72
N ILE A 132 -0.35 -8.69 -9.56
CA ILE A 132 -1.08 -8.14 -8.41
C ILE A 132 -2.13 -9.15 -7.94
N GLU A 133 -2.46 -9.10 -6.65
CA GLU A 133 -3.57 -9.85 -6.08
C GLU A 133 -4.79 -8.94 -5.99
N VAL A 134 -5.97 -9.47 -6.32
CA VAL A 134 -7.23 -8.71 -6.26
C VAL A 134 -8.29 -9.53 -5.54
N SER A 135 -9.20 -8.88 -4.81
CA SER A 135 -10.35 -9.58 -4.21
C SER A 135 -11.29 -10.12 -5.29
N GLU A 136 -12.04 -11.17 -4.97
CA GLU A 136 -12.99 -11.80 -5.91
C GLU A 136 -13.99 -10.80 -6.49
N THR A 137 -14.38 -9.78 -5.73
CA THR A 137 -15.26 -8.67 -6.17
C THR A 137 -14.72 -7.88 -7.37
N LEU A 138 -13.42 -8.01 -7.69
CA LEU A 138 -12.78 -7.38 -8.85
C LEU A 138 -12.73 -8.31 -10.08
N LEU A 139 -13.09 -9.58 -9.96
CA LEU A 139 -12.83 -10.59 -10.98
C LEU A 139 -13.53 -10.26 -12.32
N ASP A 140 -14.77 -9.77 -12.29
CA ASP A 140 -15.47 -9.38 -13.51
C ASP A 140 -14.83 -8.17 -14.19
N ALA A 141 -14.31 -7.22 -13.41
CA ALA A 141 -13.56 -6.08 -13.94
C ALA A 141 -12.21 -6.51 -14.55
N VAL A 142 -11.57 -7.53 -13.98
CA VAL A 142 -10.35 -8.13 -14.53
C VAL A 142 -10.65 -8.85 -15.85
N ARG A 143 -11.68 -9.70 -15.88
CA ARG A 143 -12.13 -10.43 -17.09
C ARG A 143 -12.49 -9.50 -18.24
N ALA A 144 -13.08 -8.34 -17.93
CA ALA A 144 -13.47 -7.34 -18.92
C ALA A 144 -12.28 -6.54 -19.49
N ASN A 145 -11.09 -6.63 -18.90
CA ASN A 145 -9.92 -5.87 -19.33
C ASN A 145 -8.94 -6.75 -20.12
N PRO A 146 -8.81 -6.55 -21.45
CA PRO A 146 -7.96 -7.40 -22.29
C PRO A 146 -6.45 -7.25 -22.02
N ARG A 147 -6.05 -6.31 -21.16
CA ARG A 147 -4.65 -6.13 -20.73
C ARG A 147 -4.31 -6.90 -19.45
N LEU A 148 -5.26 -7.62 -18.87
CA LEU A 148 -5.06 -8.40 -17.66
C LEU A 148 -5.25 -9.89 -17.95
N GLU A 149 -4.44 -10.70 -17.28
CA GLU A 149 -4.51 -12.15 -17.31
C GLU A 149 -4.77 -12.68 -15.91
N ILE A 150 -5.64 -13.69 -15.79
CA ILE A 150 -5.93 -14.35 -14.51
C ILE A 150 -4.94 -15.51 -14.36
N LEU A 151 -4.00 -15.36 -13.42
CA LEU A 151 -2.93 -16.34 -13.21
C LEU A 151 -3.32 -17.52 -12.29
N SER A 152 -4.39 -17.40 -11.51
CA SER A 152 -4.83 -18.44 -10.58
C SER A 152 -6.33 -18.38 -10.27
N ALA A 153 -6.88 -19.47 -9.75
CA ALA A 153 -8.20 -19.48 -9.13
C ALA A 153 -8.18 -18.73 -7.78
N PRO A 154 -9.33 -18.20 -7.31
CA PRO A 154 -9.39 -17.55 -6.00
C PRO A 154 -8.90 -18.45 -4.86
N TYR A 155 -8.24 -17.85 -3.88
CA TYR A 155 -7.73 -18.52 -2.69
C TYR A 155 -7.90 -17.61 -1.46
N PRO A 156 -8.05 -18.19 -0.25
CA PRO A 156 -8.10 -17.40 0.97
C PRO A 156 -6.74 -16.75 1.27
N LEU A 157 -6.76 -15.52 1.79
CA LEU A 157 -5.58 -14.94 2.41
C LEU A 157 -5.27 -15.67 3.71
N VAL A 158 -4.08 -16.24 3.81
CA VAL A 158 -3.62 -17.01 4.97
C VAL A 158 -2.68 -16.15 5.81
N PHE A 159 -3.05 -15.94 7.07
CA PHE A 159 -2.23 -15.27 8.07
C PHE A 159 -1.53 -16.31 8.95
N ASP A 160 -0.34 -15.98 9.42
CA ASP A 160 0.35 -16.77 10.44
C ASP A 160 -0.31 -16.61 11.83
N ALA A 161 0.19 -17.36 12.82
CA ALA A 161 -0.32 -17.31 14.19
C ALA A 161 -0.14 -15.94 14.87
N SER A 162 0.69 -15.06 14.31
CA SER A 162 0.91 -13.69 14.77
C SER A 162 0.08 -12.66 14.00
N GLY A 163 -0.81 -13.10 13.10
CA GLY A 163 -1.68 -12.23 12.32
C GLY A 163 -1.01 -11.56 11.12
N ASN A 164 0.13 -12.09 10.64
CA ASN A 164 0.87 -11.52 9.52
C ASN A 164 0.75 -12.37 8.25
N LEU A 165 0.72 -11.70 7.10
CA LEU A 165 0.79 -12.34 5.79
C LEU A 165 2.24 -12.75 5.48
N PRO A 166 2.46 -13.75 4.60
CA PRO A 166 3.80 -14.06 4.10
C PRO A 166 4.45 -12.83 3.45
N VAL A 167 5.79 -12.76 3.54
CA VAL A 167 6.61 -11.64 3.04
C VAL A 167 6.31 -11.36 1.58
N LYS A 168 6.25 -12.42 0.75
CA LYS A 168 5.84 -12.32 -0.65
C LYS A 168 4.44 -12.86 -0.81
N SER A 169 3.64 -12.14 -1.60
CA SER A 169 2.40 -12.65 -2.14
C SER A 169 2.67 -13.95 -2.93
N PRO A 170 1.82 -14.99 -2.81
CA PRO A 170 1.91 -16.19 -3.65
C PRO A 170 2.03 -15.89 -5.14
N ALA A 171 1.34 -14.85 -5.62
CA ALA A 171 1.43 -14.41 -7.00
C ALA A 171 2.85 -13.96 -7.41
N HIS A 172 3.62 -13.38 -6.48
CA HIS A 172 5.02 -12.97 -6.72
C HIS A 172 6.03 -14.11 -6.48
N ALA A 173 5.67 -15.14 -5.70
CA ALA A 173 6.53 -16.29 -5.47
C ALA A 173 6.58 -17.24 -6.68
N ALA A 174 5.55 -17.24 -7.54
CA ALA A 174 5.45 -18.10 -8.73
C ALA A 174 6.07 -17.50 -10.01
N ALA A 175 6.54 -16.24 -9.97
CA ALA A 175 7.05 -15.51 -11.12
C ALA A 175 8.58 -15.63 -11.34
N HIS A 176 9.24 -16.57 -10.66
CA HIS A 176 10.68 -16.84 -10.76
C HIS A 176 11.00 -18.26 -11.21
#